data_AF-A0A2V6M3D6-F1
#
_entry.id   AF-A0A2V6M3D6-F1
#
_cell.length_a   1.000
_cell.length_b   1.000
_cell.length_c   1.000
_cell.angle_alpha   90.00
_cell.angle_beta   90.00
_cell.angle_gamma   90.00
#
_symmetry.space_group_name_H-M   'P 1'
#
loop_
_entity.id
_entity.type
_entity.pdbx_description
1 polymer ?
#
loop_
_entity_poly.entity_id
_entity_poly.type
_entity_poly.pdbx_seq_one_letter_code
_entity_poly.pdbx_strand_id
1 'polypeptide(L)'
;MNLLRRLKPFDRKSGNLNVIIETPKGCRNKYAFDFDFKNYRLKSVLPNGAVFPFDFGSIPGTTADDGDPLDVLLLMDERLYRMPGASAIIGSD
;
A
#
# COMPACT_ATOMS: atom_id res chain seq x y z
N MET A 1 -13.43 12.61 3.21
CA MET A 1 -13.98 11.25 2.93
C MET A 1 -12.78 10.31 2.80
N ASN A 2 -12.67 9.25 3.61
CA ASN A 2 -11.43 8.44 3.70
C ASN A 2 -11.43 7.31 2.64
N LEU A 3 -10.50 7.33 1.68
CA LEU A 3 -10.40 6.36 0.57
C LEU A 3 -10.26 4.92 1.09
N LEU A 4 -9.49 4.74 2.17
CA LEU A 4 -9.26 3.47 2.87
C LEU A 4 -10.54 2.81 3.39
N ARG A 5 -11.60 3.59 3.67
CA ARG A 5 -12.86 3.05 4.21
C ARG A 5 -13.87 2.66 3.12
N ARG A 6 -13.65 3.06 1.86
CA ARG A 6 -14.60 2.82 0.77
C ARG A 6 -14.22 1.62 -0.11
N LEU A 7 -12.93 1.29 -0.18
CA LEU A 7 -12.45 0.14 -0.92
C LEU A 7 -12.64 -1.11 -0.07
N LYS A 8 -13.37 -2.09 -0.60
CA LYS A 8 -13.49 -3.41 0.04
C LYS A 8 -12.15 -4.14 -0.10
N PRO A 9 -11.63 -4.78 0.96
CA PRO A 9 -10.35 -5.51 0.89
C PRO A 9 -10.38 -6.59 -0.19
N PHE A 10 -11.41 -7.42 -0.19
CA PHE A 10 -11.53 -8.58 -1.08
C PHE A 10 -12.90 -8.59 -1.77
N ASP A 11 -12.90 -8.80 -3.08
CA ASP A 11 -14.11 -9.05 -3.85
C ASP A 11 -14.29 -10.54 -4.12
N ARG A 12 -15.26 -11.16 -3.42
CA ARG A 12 -15.57 -12.59 -3.56
C ARG A 12 -16.03 -13.00 -4.94
N LYS A 13 -16.57 -12.08 -5.76
CA LYS A 13 -17.09 -12.42 -7.09
C LYS A 13 -15.96 -12.57 -8.11
N SER A 14 -14.99 -11.65 -8.07
CA SER A 14 -13.83 -11.68 -8.96
C SER A 14 -12.67 -12.49 -8.40
N GLY A 15 -12.62 -12.72 -7.08
CA GLY A 15 -11.45 -13.28 -6.42
C GLY A 15 -10.32 -12.26 -6.21
N ASN A 16 -10.60 -10.97 -6.43
CA ASN A 16 -9.58 -9.93 -6.43
C ASN A 16 -9.35 -9.31 -5.05
N LEU A 17 -8.11 -8.96 -4.78
CA LEU A 17 -7.67 -8.20 -3.61
C LEU A 17 -7.36 -6.76 -4.02
N ASN A 18 -7.93 -5.80 -3.31
CA ASN A 18 -7.57 -4.39 -3.44
C ASN A 18 -6.36 -4.09 -2.55
N VAL A 19 -5.35 -3.44 -3.10
CA VAL A 19 -4.15 -3.02 -2.37
C VAL A 19 -3.89 -1.55 -2.65
N ILE A 20 -3.53 -0.80 -1.63
CA ILE A 20 -3.13 0.59 -1.73
C ILE A 20 -1.61 0.65 -1.65
N ILE A 21 -0.97 1.15 -2.69
CA ILE A 21 0.48 1.32 -2.76
C ILE A 21 0.88 2.63 -2.11
N GLU A 22 1.72 2.52 -1.09
CA GLU A 22 2.21 3.65 -0.31
C GLU A 22 3.64 4.00 -0.71
N THR A 23 4.49 2.98 -0.84
CA THR A 23 5.91 3.14 -1.14
C THR A 23 6.28 2.35 -2.39
N PRO A 24 6.56 3.04 -3.52
CA PRO A 24 6.91 2.36 -4.75
C PRO A 24 8.25 1.63 -4.67
N LYS A 25 8.39 0.55 -5.45
CA LYS A 25 9.62 -0.20 -5.73
C LYS A 25 10.76 0.77 -6.01
N GLY A 26 11.95 0.57 -5.45
CA GLY A 26 13.13 1.41 -5.61
C GLY A 26 13.10 2.75 -4.86
N CYS A 27 12.05 3.03 -4.08
CA CYS A 27 12.02 4.19 -3.19
C CYS A 27 12.80 3.88 -1.88
N ARG A 28 13.40 4.91 -1.28
CA ARG A 28 14.01 4.83 0.06
C ARG A 28 13.08 5.37 1.16
N ASN A 29 12.13 6.21 0.76
CA ASN A 29 11.18 6.86 1.64
C ASN A 29 10.01 5.92 1.91
N LYS A 30 9.84 5.48 3.16
CA LYS A 30 8.64 4.75 3.59
C LYS A 30 7.54 5.77 3.85
N TYR A 31 6.50 5.74 3.04
CA TYR A 31 5.26 6.47 3.29
C TYR A 31 4.27 5.58 4.02
N ALA A 32 3.38 6.19 4.79
CA ALA A 32 2.23 5.54 5.40
C ALA A 32 1.05 6.51 5.41
N PHE A 33 -0.18 6.00 5.37
CA PHE A 33 -1.35 6.83 5.57
C PHE A 33 -1.49 7.28 7.03
N ASP A 34 -1.61 8.58 7.23
CA ASP A 34 -1.89 9.19 8.53
C ASP A 34 -3.42 9.39 8.67
N PHE A 35 -4.04 8.68 9.61
CA PHE A 35 -5.50 8.72 9.80
C PHE A 35 -6.00 10.05 10.37
N ASP A 36 -5.18 10.76 11.14
CA ASP A 36 -5.54 12.04 11.75
C ASP A 36 -5.52 13.14 10.68
N PHE A 37 -4.44 13.18 9.89
CA PHE A 37 -4.25 14.17 8.83
C PHE A 37 -4.91 13.80 7.50
N LYS A 38 -5.37 12.54 7.37
CA LYS A 38 -6.04 11.98 6.18
C LYS A 38 -5.22 12.12 4.90
N ASN A 39 -3.90 11.93 5.00
CA ASN A 39 -2.97 12.01 3.88
C ASN A 39 -1.79 11.04 4.06
N TYR A 40 -1.04 10.79 2.98
CA TYR A 40 0.20 10.02 3.07
C TYR A 40 1.34 10.90 3.55
N ARG A 41 2.08 10.41 4.55
CA ARG A 41 3.23 11.12 5.13
C ARG A 41 4.45 10.23 5.14
N LEU A 42 5.61 10.86 5.08
CA LEU A 42 6.89 10.17 5.27
C LEU A 42 6.96 9.63 6.70
N LYS A 43 6.92 8.30 6.87
CA LYS A 43 7.05 7.61 8.17
C LYS A 43 8.51 7.42 8.53
N SER A 44 9.35 7.03 7.57
CA SER A 44 10.79 6.88 7.77
C SER A 44 11.57 6.89 6.45
N VAL A 45 12.90 7.03 6.53
CA VAL A 45 13.82 6.89 5.41
C VAL A 45 14.71 5.69 5.69
N LEU A 46 14.78 4.74 4.75
CA LEU A 46 15.66 3.57 4.89
C LEU A 46 17.15 3.99 4.92
N PRO A 47 18.04 3.17 5.51
CA PRO A 47 19.47 3.42 5.52
C PRO A 47 20.05 3.62 4.12
N ASN A 48 21.23 4.27 4.05
CA ASN A 48 21.89 4.47 2.76
C ASN A 48 22.20 3.12 2.09
N GLY A 49 21.97 3.04 0.78
CA GLY A 49 22.10 1.80 0.01
C GLY A 49 20.88 0.86 0.07
N ALA A 50 19.90 1.10 0.96
CA ALA A 50 18.67 0.33 1.00
C ALA A 50 17.54 1.00 0.20
N VAL A 51 16.71 0.18 -0.46
CA VAL A 51 15.48 0.59 -1.15
C VAL A 51 14.42 -0.51 -0.97
N PHE A 52 13.15 -0.16 -1.12
CA PHE A 52 12.09 -1.16 -1.22
C PHE A 52 12.27 -1.95 -2.52
N PRO A 53 12.47 -3.28 -2.50
CA PRO A 53 12.73 -4.05 -3.73
C PRO A 53 11.48 -4.24 -4.60
N PHE A 54 10.30 -4.04 -4.02
CA PHE A 54 8.98 -4.16 -4.64
C PHE A 54 8.05 -3.06 -4.13
N ASP A 55 6.90 -2.90 -4.78
CA ASP A 55 5.88 -1.96 -4.30
C ASP A 55 5.34 -2.43 -2.95
N PHE A 56 5.33 -1.52 -1.98
CA PHE A 56 4.89 -1.77 -0.62
C PHE A 56 3.64 -0.95 -0.32
N GLY A 57 2.68 -1.58 0.34
CA GLY A 57 1.38 -0.99 0.59
C GLY A 57 0.59 -1.75 1.64
N SER A 58 -0.71 -1.50 1.66
CA SER A 58 -1.60 -2.12 2.64
C SER A 58 -2.98 -2.47 2.07
N ILE A 59 -3.67 -3.39 2.75
CA ILE A 59 -5.02 -3.83 2.36
C ILE A 59 -6.06 -2.95 3.09
N PRO A 60 -6.89 -2.19 2.36
CA PRO A 60 -7.89 -1.32 2.96
C PRO A 60 -8.93 -2.12 3.76
N GLY A 61 -9.37 -1.58 4.89
CA GLY A 61 -10.42 -2.18 5.71
C GLY A 61 -9.99 -3.42 6.51
N THR A 62 -8.69 -3.67 6.62
CA THR A 62 -8.11 -4.66 7.54
C THR A 62 -7.47 -3.97 8.74
N THR A 63 -7.21 -4.73 9.80
CA THR A 63 -6.47 -4.28 10.98
C THR A 63 -5.56 -5.41 11.41
N ALA A 64 -4.25 -5.15 11.46
CA ALA A 64 -3.24 -6.04 11.99
C ALA A 64 -3.10 -5.87 13.51
N ASP A 65 -2.23 -6.68 14.14
CA ASP A 65 -2.05 -6.69 15.60
C ASP A 65 -1.48 -5.37 16.16
N ASP A 66 -0.83 -4.57 15.32
CA ASP A 66 -0.30 -3.24 15.67
C ASP A 66 -1.32 -2.11 15.48
N GLY A 67 -2.52 -2.42 14.99
CA GLY A 67 -3.60 -1.46 14.72
C GLY A 67 -3.52 -0.78 13.35
N ASP A 68 -2.45 -0.98 12.57
CA ASP A 68 -2.34 -0.50 11.20
C ASP A 68 -3.06 -1.47 10.23
N PRO A 69 -3.43 -1.05 9.01
CA PRO A 69 -3.91 -1.96 7.98
C PRO A 69 -2.85 -3.03 7.62
N LEU A 70 -3.29 -4.22 7.21
CA LEU A 70 -2.39 -5.32 6.90
C LEU A 70 -1.46 -4.98 5.72
N ASP A 71 -0.16 -5.05 5.96
CA ASP A 71 0.88 -4.76 4.98
C ASP A 71 0.95 -5.79 3.84
N VAL A 72 1.28 -5.34 2.64
CA VAL A 72 1.47 -6.17 1.44
C VAL A 72 2.72 -5.72 0.67
N LEU A 73 3.43 -6.70 0.16
CA LEU A 73 4.49 -6.53 -0.84
C LEU A 73 4.01 -7.06 -2.19
N LEU A 74 3.95 -6.20 -3.20
CA LEU A 74 3.44 -6.54 -4.51
C LEU A 74 4.59 -6.93 -5.46
N LEU A 75 4.67 -8.24 -5.72
CA LEU A 75 5.66 -8.84 -6.61
C LEU A 75 5.23 -8.65 -8.07
N MET A 76 5.72 -7.60 -8.70
CA MET A 76 5.56 -7.36 -10.13
C MET A 76 6.83 -6.77 -10.75
N ASP A 77 6.96 -6.97 -12.06
CA ASP A 77 8.12 -6.49 -12.82
C ASP A 77 8.13 -4.96 -12.89
N GLU A 78 6.98 -4.40 -13.28
CA GLU A 78 6.79 -2.96 -13.43
C GLU A 78 6.45 -2.29 -12.10
N ARG A 79 7.02 -1.09 -11.90
CA ARG A 79 6.69 -0.26 -10.74
C ARG A 79 5.31 0.37 -10.92
N LEU A 80 4.45 0.31 -9.91
CA LEU A 80 3.27 1.17 -9.83
C LEU A 80 3.64 2.64 -9.57
N TYR A 81 2.89 3.54 -10.23
CA TYR A 81 3.15 4.98 -10.36
C TYR A 81 3.76 5.66 -9.12
N ARG A 82 4.62 6.67 -9.33
CA ARG A 82 5.45 7.31 -8.28
C ARG A 82 4.68 8.26 -7.31
N MET A 83 3.37 8.07 -7.14
CA MET A 83 2.56 8.87 -6.21
C MET A 83 2.02 7.97 -5.09
N PRO A 84 2.27 8.31 -3.81
CA PRO A 84 1.66 7.61 -2.68
C PRO A 84 0.13 7.63 -2.78
N GLY A 85 -0.50 6.49 -2.57
CA GLY A 85 -1.95 6.34 -2.62
C GLY A 85 -2.52 5.86 -3.95
N ALA A 86 -1.67 5.38 -4.87
CA ALA A 86 -2.14 4.56 -5.99
C ALA A 86 -2.81 3.27 -5.48
N SER A 87 -3.83 2.78 -6.18
CA SER A 87 -4.48 1.50 -5.85
C SER A 87 -4.23 0.48 -6.95
N ALA A 88 -3.95 -0.76 -6.57
CA ALA A 88 -3.86 -1.92 -7.47
C ALA A 88 -4.97 -2.92 -7.14
N ILE A 89 -5.47 -3.60 -8.16
CA ILE A 89 -6.38 -4.74 -8.04
C ILE A 89 -5.57 -5.96 -8.44
N ILE A 90 -5.39 -6.90 -7.53
CA ILE A 90 -4.63 -8.12 -7.74
C ILE A 90 -5.62 -9.28 -7.85
N GLY A 91 -5.64 -9.95 -8.99
CA GLY A 91 -6.46 -11.11 -9.27
C GLY A 91 -5.65 -12.21 -9.93
N SER A 92 -6.04 -13.46 -9.72
CA SER A 92 -5.67 -14.55 -10.60
C SER A 92 -6.67 -14.56 -11.74
N ASP A 93 -6.30 -14.09 -12.93
CA ASP A 93 -7.03 -14.47 -14.14
C ASP A 93 -7.04 -16.00 -14.30
#